data_AF-A0A5M4EPZ3-F1
#
_entry.id   AF-A0A5M4EPZ3-F1
#
_cell.length_a   1.000
_cell.length_b   1.000
_cell.length_c   1.000
_cell.angle_alpha   90.00
_cell.angle_beta   90.00
_cell.angle_gamma   90.00
#
_symmetry.space_group_name_H-M   'P 1'
#
loop_
_entity.id
_entity.type
_entity.pdbx_description
1 polymer ?
#
loop_
_entity_poly.entity_id
_entity_poly.type
_entity_poly.pdbx_seq_one_letter_code
_entity_poly.pdbx_strand_id
1 'polypeptide(L)'
;MNKLKKEFIFLGTGTSEGVPRVSCLTNGLGCKVCNNAIKPNSKNRRHNTSALIKISSDDTTKNILIDAGKFFYQSAIKWFPKFNINKIDGVILTHAHQDAAGGFDDLRDWTNNTQTNIPIFLRNEDLEVVKKTFYYLVDTTKITSGGTVAKLSFNIIDDNFTMIEGEKLIHLKVNHGTNYFANGYRIDNLTYISDCSFIPNETMDKIYGSEIVILDALRSGKKHRSHYTLEEAIETAIKLNPKYVYFTDICHDIDHYETNKFLEKISAKTNIKMQIAFDGQKIKF
;
A
#
# COMPACT_ATOMS: atom_id res chain seq x y z
N MET A 1 26.67 -6.80 -16.46
CA MET A 1 25.24 -6.94 -16.12
C MET A 1 24.73 -5.56 -15.75
N ASN A 2 23.74 -5.02 -16.47
CA ASN A 2 23.17 -3.72 -16.16
C ASN A 2 22.51 -3.79 -14.79
N LYS A 3 22.93 -2.92 -13.86
CA LYS A 3 22.46 -2.95 -12.48
C LYS A 3 21.04 -2.40 -12.43
N LEU A 4 20.06 -3.28 -12.23
CA LEU A 4 18.67 -2.88 -11.98
C LEU A 4 18.61 -1.94 -10.77
N LYS A 5 17.86 -0.85 -10.93
CA LYS A 5 17.55 0.09 -9.84
C LYS A 5 16.10 -0.11 -9.45
N LYS A 6 15.86 -0.49 -8.19
CA LYS A 6 14.51 -0.65 -7.64
C LYS A 6 14.21 0.47 -6.66
N GLU A 7 13.03 1.06 -6.82
CA GLU A 7 12.53 2.11 -5.95
C GLU A 7 11.13 1.74 -5.46
N PHE A 8 10.90 1.86 -4.16
CA PHE A 8 9.58 1.74 -3.54
C PHE A 8 9.03 3.14 -3.27
N ILE A 9 7.85 3.45 -3.78
CA ILE A 9 7.23 4.77 -3.67
C ILE A 9 5.91 4.62 -2.93
N PHE A 10 5.76 5.29 -1.79
CA PHE A 10 4.48 5.34 -1.09
C PHE A 10 3.53 6.28 -1.84
N LEU A 11 2.45 5.75 -2.40
CA LEU A 11 1.42 6.55 -3.05
C LEU A 11 0.39 7.07 -2.04
N GLY A 12 0.17 6.31 -0.97
CA GLY A 12 -0.60 6.69 0.21
C GLY A 12 -0.14 5.90 1.43
N THR A 13 -0.36 6.46 2.62
CA THR A 13 0.17 5.92 3.90
C THR A 13 -0.86 5.94 5.04
N GLY A 14 -2.12 6.18 4.72
CA GLY A 14 -3.20 6.39 5.67
C GLY A 14 -4.23 5.28 5.63
N THR A 15 -4.92 5.14 6.76
CA THR A 15 -6.05 4.22 6.96
C THR A 15 -7.16 4.33 5.90
N SER A 16 -8.11 3.40 5.93
CA SER A 16 -9.30 3.37 5.08
C SER A 16 -10.02 4.71 4.90
N GLU A 17 -10.09 5.58 5.91
CA GLU A 17 -10.73 6.90 5.84
C GLU A 17 -9.84 8.00 5.26
N GLY A 18 -8.53 7.76 5.15
CA GLY A 18 -7.51 8.77 4.90
C GLY A 18 -7.32 9.73 6.08
N VAL A 19 -6.36 10.65 5.94
CA VAL A 19 -6.12 11.75 6.87
C VAL A 19 -5.94 13.04 6.04
N PRO A 20 -6.72 14.10 6.28
CA PRO A 20 -7.66 14.29 7.40
C PRO A 20 -8.96 13.50 7.26
N ARG A 21 -9.61 13.22 8.40
CA ARG A 21 -10.98 12.68 8.45
C ARG A 21 -11.99 13.82 8.35
N VAL A 22 -12.96 13.70 7.44
CA VAL A 22 -14.04 14.70 7.27
C VAL A 22 -14.78 14.92 8.58
N SER A 23 -15.22 13.85 9.24
CA SER A 23 -15.93 13.90 10.53
C SER A 23 -15.15 14.62 11.61
N CYS A 24 -13.82 14.49 11.63
CA CYS A 24 -12.98 15.16 12.62
C CYS A 24 -12.89 16.67 12.36
N LEU A 25 -12.88 17.10 11.10
CA LEU A 25 -12.85 18.52 10.74
C LEU A 25 -14.21 19.20 10.92
N THR A 26 -15.31 18.45 10.88
CA THR A 26 -16.68 19.01 10.93
C THR A 26 -17.39 18.81 12.27
N ASN A 27 -16.80 18.09 13.23
CA ASN A 27 -17.40 17.87 14.56
C ASN A 27 -17.21 19.03 15.56
N GLY A 28 -16.61 20.16 15.14
CA GLY A 28 -16.34 21.32 15.99
C GLY A 28 -15.13 21.18 16.92
N LEU A 29 -14.50 20.01 17.00
CA LEU A 29 -13.32 19.78 17.85
C LEU A 29 -12.01 19.75 17.07
N GLY A 30 -11.99 19.19 15.84
CA GLY A 30 -10.83 19.22 14.95
C GLY A 30 -9.50 18.80 15.59
N CYS A 31 -9.10 17.53 15.52
CA CYS A 31 -7.83 17.13 16.10
C CYS A 31 -6.64 17.83 15.41
N LYS A 32 -5.54 18.00 16.15
CA LYS A 32 -4.30 18.63 15.66
C LYS A 32 -3.81 18.02 14.35
N VAL A 33 -3.84 16.70 14.23
CA VAL A 33 -3.37 15.97 13.04
C VAL A 33 -4.25 16.28 11.83
N CYS A 34 -5.58 16.22 11.96
CA CYS A 34 -6.49 16.54 10.87
C CYS A 34 -6.39 18.01 10.44
N ASN A 35 -6.38 18.95 11.39
CA ASN A 35 -6.19 20.37 11.08
C ASN A 35 -4.87 20.64 10.35
N ASN A 36 -3.80 19.93 10.73
CA ASN A 36 -2.52 20.01 10.04
C ASN A 36 -2.56 19.39 8.63
N ALA A 37 -3.26 18.28 8.46
CA ALA A 37 -3.35 17.49 7.22
C ALA A 37 -4.18 18.16 6.10
N ILE A 38 -4.92 19.24 6.40
CA ILE A 38 -5.56 20.08 5.37
C ILE A 38 -4.50 20.71 4.46
N LYS A 39 -3.30 21.02 4.98
CA LYS A 39 -2.21 21.63 4.21
C LYS A 39 -1.72 20.65 3.13
N PRO A 40 -1.67 21.02 1.84
CA PRO A 40 -1.34 20.10 0.74
C PRO A 40 0.01 19.38 0.84
N ASN A 41 0.98 19.99 1.53
CA ASN A 41 2.34 19.47 1.72
C ASN A 41 2.58 18.92 3.14
N SER A 42 1.55 18.82 3.98
CA SER A 42 1.68 18.19 5.29
C SER A 42 1.95 16.69 5.12
N LYS A 43 2.89 16.15 5.90
CA LYS A 43 3.12 14.70 6.02
C LYS A 43 2.06 13.97 6.87
N ASN A 44 1.19 14.73 7.56
CA ASN A 44 -0.02 14.20 8.16
C ASN A 44 -1.15 14.05 7.15
N ARG A 45 -1.04 14.62 5.94
CA ARG A 45 -1.97 14.32 4.86
C ARG A 45 -1.61 12.96 4.28
N ARG A 46 -2.55 12.01 4.40
CA ARG A 46 -2.34 10.61 4.01
C ARG A 46 -3.55 10.10 3.23
N HIS A 47 -3.33 9.69 2.00
CA HIS A 47 -4.29 8.95 1.19
C HIS A 47 -4.31 7.46 1.61
N ASN A 48 -5.27 6.67 1.10
CA ASN A 48 -5.30 5.23 1.39
C ASN A 48 -3.95 4.58 1.04
N THR A 49 -3.53 3.68 1.92
CA THR A 49 -2.32 2.89 1.80
C THR A 49 -2.23 2.25 0.41
N SER A 50 -1.16 2.56 -0.33
CA SER A 50 -0.87 2.07 -1.68
C SER A 50 0.58 2.41 -2.01
N ALA A 51 1.21 1.61 -2.87
CA ALA A 51 2.61 1.82 -3.24
C ALA A 51 2.91 1.45 -4.69
N LEU A 52 4.00 2.00 -5.21
CA LEU A 52 4.55 1.60 -6.51
C LEU A 52 5.96 1.06 -6.33
N ILE A 53 6.23 -0.10 -6.91
CA ILE A 53 7.57 -0.62 -7.14
C ILE A 53 7.97 -0.22 -8.57
N LYS A 54 8.98 0.65 -8.66
CA LYS A 54 9.57 1.07 -9.93
C LYS A 54 10.89 0.34 -10.15
N ILE A 55 11.00 -0.42 -11.22
CA ILE A 55 12.22 -1.13 -11.63
C ILE A 55 12.75 -0.49 -12.90
N SER A 56 13.95 0.08 -12.85
CA SER A 56 14.59 0.71 -14.00
C SER A 56 15.90 0.02 -14.37
N SER A 57 16.06 -0.24 -15.66
CA SER A 57 17.32 -0.52 -16.34
C SER A 57 17.69 0.66 -17.24
N ASP A 58 18.79 0.55 -18.00
CA ASP A 58 19.22 1.62 -18.91
C ASP A 58 18.19 1.87 -20.03
N ASP A 59 17.48 0.82 -20.48
CA ASP A 59 16.58 0.89 -21.64
C ASP A 59 15.09 0.78 -21.28
N THR A 60 14.76 0.26 -20.10
CA THR A 60 13.36 -0.03 -19.73
C THR A 60 13.04 0.37 -18.30
N THR A 61 11.81 0.80 -18.07
CA THR A 61 11.24 1.06 -16.74
C THR A 61 9.92 0.32 -16.61
N LYS A 62 9.78 -0.43 -15.52
CA LYS A 62 8.59 -1.22 -15.16
C LYS A 62 8.00 -0.68 -13.86
N ASN A 63 6.68 -0.67 -13.76
CA ASN A 63 5.94 -0.13 -12.63
C ASN A 63 4.89 -1.13 -12.16
N ILE A 64 5.08 -1.67 -10.96
CA ILE A 64 4.15 -2.58 -10.30
C ILE A 64 3.44 -1.82 -9.19
N LEU A 65 2.13 -1.67 -9.29
CA LEU A 65 1.28 -1.03 -8.29
C LEU A 65 0.84 -2.07 -7.25
N ILE A 66 0.96 -1.73 -5.97
CA ILE A 66 0.35 -2.47 -4.87
C ILE A 66 -0.86 -1.65 -4.43
N ASP A 67 -2.05 -2.23 -4.61
CA ASP A 67 -3.36 -1.65 -4.35
C ASP A 67 -3.69 -0.38 -5.16
N ALA A 68 -4.96 -0.27 -5.56
CA ALA A 68 -5.56 0.90 -6.18
C ALA A 68 -6.86 1.25 -5.43
N GLY A 69 -6.72 1.85 -4.25
CA GLY A 69 -7.82 2.29 -3.40
C GLY A 69 -8.59 3.49 -3.93
N LYS A 70 -9.64 3.90 -3.23
CA LYS A 70 -10.46 5.09 -3.59
C LYS A 70 -9.73 6.44 -3.67
N PHE A 71 -8.50 6.55 -3.16
CA PHE A 71 -7.65 7.73 -3.37
C PHE A 71 -6.67 7.58 -4.54
N PHE A 72 -6.70 6.46 -5.28
CA PHE A 72 -5.75 6.16 -6.35
C PHE A 72 -5.64 7.32 -7.34
N TYR A 73 -6.76 7.84 -7.85
CA TYR A 73 -6.74 8.99 -8.77
C TYR A 73 -5.94 10.17 -8.20
N GLN A 74 -6.22 10.58 -6.96
CA GLN A 74 -5.55 11.72 -6.32
C GLN A 74 -4.05 11.47 -6.10
N SER A 75 -3.67 10.25 -5.74
CA SER A 75 -2.27 9.86 -5.60
C SER A 75 -1.56 9.77 -6.94
N ALA A 76 -2.21 9.22 -7.97
CA ALA A 76 -1.65 9.06 -9.30
C ALA A 76 -1.36 10.42 -9.94
N ILE A 77 -2.32 11.35 -9.99
CA ILE A 77 -2.11 12.68 -10.58
C ILE A 77 -1.01 13.48 -9.87
N LYS A 78 -0.78 13.23 -8.57
CA LYS A 78 0.24 13.92 -7.77
C LYS A 78 1.63 13.31 -7.95
N TRP A 79 1.72 11.98 -7.92
CA TRP A 79 3.00 11.28 -7.82
C TRP A 79 3.50 10.74 -9.15
N PHE A 80 2.62 10.35 -10.08
CA PHE A 80 3.05 9.74 -11.34
C PHE A 80 3.83 10.72 -12.22
N PRO A 81 3.38 11.96 -12.44
CA PRO A 81 4.18 12.94 -13.17
C PRO A 81 5.49 13.27 -12.45
N LYS A 82 5.47 13.38 -11.11
CA LYS A 82 6.66 13.71 -10.32
C LYS A 82 7.74 12.64 -10.39
N PHE A 83 7.36 11.37 -10.51
CA PHE A 83 8.30 10.25 -10.56
C PHE A 83 8.45 9.64 -11.95
N ASN A 84 7.96 10.31 -13.00
CA ASN A 84 8.01 9.84 -14.39
C ASN A 84 7.47 8.40 -14.52
N ILE A 85 6.26 8.19 -14.01
CA ILE A 85 5.52 6.93 -14.12
C ILE A 85 4.50 7.12 -15.24
N ASN A 86 4.71 6.47 -16.37
CA ASN A 86 3.91 6.65 -17.59
C ASN A 86 3.14 5.39 -18.01
N LYS A 87 3.30 4.28 -17.28
CA LYS A 87 2.66 3.00 -17.55
C LYS A 87 2.50 2.24 -16.23
N ILE A 88 1.45 1.43 -16.13
CA ILE A 88 1.26 0.45 -15.05
C ILE A 88 1.42 -0.94 -15.68
N ASP A 89 2.47 -1.67 -15.32
CA ASP A 89 2.74 -2.99 -15.90
C ASP A 89 2.01 -4.11 -15.15
N GLY A 90 1.63 -3.88 -13.90
CA GLY A 90 0.71 -4.73 -13.16
C GLY A 90 0.23 -4.08 -11.89
N VAL A 91 -0.97 -4.45 -11.47
CA VAL A 91 -1.51 -4.12 -10.14
C VAL A 91 -1.62 -5.41 -9.36
N ILE A 92 -1.02 -5.49 -8.18
CA ILE A 92 -1.20 -6.61 -7.26
C ILE A 92 -1.98 -6.13 -6.04
N LEU A 93 -3.01 -6.89 -5.68
CA LEU A 93 -3.95 -6.51 -4.62
C LEU A 93 -3.59 -7.22 -3.32
N THR A 94 -3.54 -6.50 -2.20
CA THR A 94 -3.36 -7.07 -0.85
C THR A 94 -4.64 -7.76 -0.39
N HIS A 95 -5.80 -7.11 -0.60
CA HIS A 95 -7.13 -7.59 -0.28
C HIS A 95 -8.23 -6.71 -0.93
N ALA A 96 -9.49 -7.17 -0.92
CA ALA A 96 -10.58 -6.51 -1.65
C ALA A 96 -11.40 -5.45 -0.87
N HIS A 97 -10.88 -4.81 0.18
CA HIS A 97 -11.58 -3.65 0.75
C HIS A 97 -11.46 -2.41 -0.17
N GLN A 98 -12.36 -1.44 0.02
CA GLN A 98 -12.49 -0.27 -0.88
C GLN A 98 -11.28 0.68 -0.83
N ASP A 99 -10.57 0.69 0.27
CA ASP A 99 -9.32 1.41 0.43
C ASP A 99 -8.14 0.73 -0.27
N ALA A 100 -8.27 -0.53 -0.70
CA ALA A 100 -7.28 -1.23 -1.51
C ALA A 100 -7.70 -1.41 -2.99
N ALA A 101 -9.00 -1.53 -3.29
CA ALA A 101 -9.52 -1.79 -4.64
C ALA A 101 -10.48 -0.72 -5.19
N GLY A 102 -10.88 0.26 -4.37
CA GLY A 102 -11.93 1.23 -4.69
C GLY A 102 -11.68 2.11 -5.92
N GLY A 103 -10.43 2.23 -6.35
CA GLY A 103 -9.99 3.05 -7.48
C GLY A 103 -9.80 2.27 -8.77
N PHE A 104 -10.29 1.02 -8.88
CA PHE A 104 -10.13 0.23 -10.11
C PHE A 104 -10.77 0.90 -11.33
N ASP A 105 -11.88 1.63 -11.16
CA ASP A 105 -12.49 2.37 -12.26
C ASP A 105 -11.62 3.52 -12.76
N ASP A 106 -10.84 4.16 -11.88
CA ASP A 106 -9.94 5.27 -12.23
C ASP A 106 -8.79 4.82 -13.15
N LEU A 107 -8.46 3.53 -13.19
CA LEU A 107 -7.49 2.95 -14.13
C LEU A 107 -7.92 3.10 -15.60
N ARG A 108 -9.20 3.45 -15.85
CA ARG A 108 -9.73 3.65 -17.19
C ARG A 108 -8.99 4.71 -17.99
N ASP A 109 -8.48 5.75 -17.34
CA ASP A 109 -7.80 6.85 -18.04
C ASP A 109 -6.55 6.32 -18.75
N TRP A 110 -5.79 5.47 -18.06
CA TRP A 110 -4.65 4.76 -18.64
C TRP A 110 -5.09 3.80 -19.76
N THR A 111 -6.11 2.97 -19.54
CA THR A 111 -6.48 1.95 -20.54
C THR A 111 -7.21 2.50 -21.78
N ASN A 112 -7.65 3.76 -21.70
CA ASN A 112 -8.27 4.47 -22.81
C ASN A 112 -7.27 5.33 -23.58
N ASN A 113 -6.27 5.88 -22.89
CA ASN A 113 -5.41 6.92 -23.48
C ASN A 113 -3.91 6.56 -23.54
N THR A 114 -3.42 5.58 -22.77
CA THR A 114 -1.97 5.35 -22.59
C THR A 114 -1.53 3.91 -22.82
N GLN A 115 -2.35 2.93 -22.44
CA GLN A 115 -2.08 1.50 -22.63
C GLN A 115 -3.35 0.76 -22.99
N THR A 116 -3.24 -0.44 -23.57
CA THR A 116 -4.42 -1.18 -24.05
C THR A 116 -5.14 -1.95 -22.95
N ASN A 117 -4.42 -2.33 -21.90
CA ASN A 117 -4.91 -3.16 -20.80
C ASN A 117 -4.00 -3.00 -19.58
N ILE A 118 -4.53 -3.27 -18.38
CA ILE A 118 -3.76 -3.39 -17.13
C ILE A 118 -4.03 -4.77 -16.52
N PRO A 119 -3.01 -5.61 -16.29
CA PRO A 119 -3.19 -6.87 -15.56
C PRO A 119 -3.33 -6.61 -14.06
N ILE A 120 -4.35 -7.20 -13.46
CA ILE A 120 -4.64 -7.20 -12.02
C ILE A 120 -4.34 -8.59 -11.49
N PHE A 121 -3.56 -8.68 -10.41
CA PHE A 121 -3.16 -9.89 -9.74
C PHE A 121 -3.81 -9.90 -8.35
N LEU A 122 -4.65 -10.90 -8.07
CA LEU A 122 -5.45 -10.97 -6.85
C LEU A 122 -5.80 -12.41 -6.49
N ARG A 123 -6.15 -12.66 -5.23
CA ARG A 123 -6.61 -13.98 -4.79
C ARG A 123 -8.00 -14.26 -5.36
N ASN A 124 -8.37 -15.54 -5.44
CA ASN A 124 -9.70 -15.94 -5.92
C ASN A 124 -10.82 -15.34 -5.06
N GLU A 125 -10.68 -15.35 -3.74
CA GLU A 125 -11.64 -14.74 -2.80
C GLU A 125 -11.80 -13.23 -3.02
N ASP A 126 -10.73 -12.53 -3.37
CA ASP A 126 -10.78 -11.09 -3.68
C ASP A 126 -11.52 -10.84 -5.01
N LEU A 127 -11.31 -11.71 -6.02
CA LEU A 127 -12.03 -11.60 -7.30
C LEU A 127 -13.54 -11.75 -7.11
N GLU A 128 -14.00 -12.61 -6.19
CA GLU A 128 -15.43 -12.77 -5.89
C GLU A 128 -16.05 -11.50 -5.26
N VAL A 129 -15.26 -10.71 -4.51
CA VAL A 129 -15.68 -9.40 -4.02
C VAL A 129 -15.66 -8.36 -5.15
N VAL A 130 -14.62 -8.36 -5.98
CA VAL A 130 -14.49 -7.45 -7.13
C VAL A 130 -15.63 -7.67 -8.13
N LYS A 131 -16.04 -8.91 -8.42
CA LYS A 131 -17.19 -9.24 -9.28
C LYS A 131 -18.51 -8.61 -8.80
N LYS A 132 -18.69 -8.45 -7.49
CA LYS A 132 -19.90 -7.84 -6.92
C LYS A 132 -19.83 -6.32 -6.97
N THR A 133 -18.64 -5.76 -6.73
CA THR A 133 -18.44 -4.32 -6.56
C THR A 133 -18.23 -3.61 -7.90
N PHE A 134 -17.42 -4.20 -8.77
CA PHE A 134 -17.01 -3.70 -10.08
C PHE A 134 -17.48 -4.64 -11.19
N TYR A 135 -18.72 -5.12 -11.10
CA TYR A 135 -19.26 -6.14 -12.00
C TYR A 135 -19.05 -5.80 -13.49
N TYR A 136 -19.10 -4.52 -13.85
CA TYR A 136 -18.95 -4.03 -15.21
C TYR A 136 -17.49 -3.95 -15.70
N LEU A 137 -16.51 -3.95 -14.78
CA LEU A 137 -15.08 -4.07 -15.11
C LEU A 137 -14.68 -5.54 -15.31
N VAL A 138 -15.38 -6.47 -14.68
CA VAL A 138 -15.14 -7.91 -14.82
C VAL A 138 -15.92 -8.51 -15.98
N ASP A 139 -17.21 -8.18 -16.09
CA ASP A 139 -18.11 -8.64 -17.14
C ASP A 139 -18.45 -7.45 -18.05
N THR A 140 -17.59 -7.25 -19.06
CA THR A 140 -17.72 -6.14 -20.00
C THR A 140 -18.92 -6.26 -20.93
N THR A 141 -19.62 -7.41 -20.95
CA THR A 141 -20.89 -7.56 -21.70
C THR A 141 -22.02 -6.73 -21.09
N LYS A 142 -21.87 -6.32 -19.82
CA LYS A 142 -22.83 -5.47 -19.10
C LYS A 142 -22.66 -3.98 -19.38
N ILE A 143 -21.74 -3.59 -20.26
CA ILE A 143 -21.48 -2.19 -20.61
C ILE A 143 -22.52 -1.74 -21.64
N THR A 144 -23.18 -0.61 -21.37
CA THR A 144 -24.08 0.04 -22.33
C THR A 144 -23.29 0.62 -23.51
N SER A 145 -23.85 0.52 -24.72
CA SER A 145 -23.24 1.07 -25.94
C SER A 145 -22.76 2.52 -25.76
N GLY A 146 -21.48 2.78 -26.02
CA GLY A 146 -20.86 4.11 -25.91
C GLY A 146 -20.12 4.39 -24.60
N GLY A 147 -20.25 3.54 -23.58
CA GLY A 147 -19.47 3.65 -22.34
C GLY A 147 -18.04 3.15 -22.52
N THR A 148 -17.04 3.98 -22.19
CA THR A 148 -15.65 3.52 -22.01
C THR A 148 -15.47 3.10 -20.56
N VAL A 149 -14.83 1.96 -20.30
CA VAL A 149 -14.50 1.48 -18.95
C VAL A 149 -13.04 1.05 -18.87
N ALA A 150 -12.53 0.82 -17.67
CA ALA A 150 -11.18 0.29 -17.52
C ALA A 150 -11.06 -1.10 -18.16
N LYS A 151 -10.01 -1.30 -18.97
CA LYS A 151 -9.72 -2.59 -19.61
C LYS A 151 -8.74 -3.36 -18.73
N LEU A 152 -9.28 -4.23 -17.89
CA LEU A 152 -8.53 -4.95 -16.86
C LEU A 152 -8.50 -6.44 -17.17
N SER A 153 -7.35 -7.08 -16.98
CA SER A 153 -7.21 -8.54 -17.06
C SER A 153 -6.95 -9.11 -15.68
N PHE A 154 -7.87 -9.92 -15.16
CA PHE A 154 -7.76 -10.49 -13.82
C PHE A 154 -6.99 -11.82 -13.83
N ASN A 155 -5.93 -11.90 -13.04
CA ASN A 155 -5.02 -13.03 -12.91
C ASN A 155 -5.08 -13.55 -11.46
N ILE A 156 -5.48 -14.81 -11.29
CA ILE A 156 -5.51 -15.43 -9.96
C ILE A 156 -4.09 -15.77 -9.53
N ILE A 157 -3.71 -15.26 -8.36
CA ILE A 157 -2.42 -15.57 -7.74
C ILE A 157 -2.49 -16.84 -6.89
N ASP A 158 -1.37 -17.54 -6.75
CA ASP A 158 -1.24 -18.66 -5.81
C ASP A 158 -0.94 -18.16 -4.37
N ASP A 159 -0.69 -19.09 -3.43
CA ASP A 159 -0.39 -18.75 -2.04
C ASP A 159 1.10 -18.43 -1.76
N ASN A 160 1.99 -18.63 -2.74
CA ASN A 160 3.44 -18.61 -2.55
C ASN A 160 4.10 -17.35 -3.13
N PHE A 161 3.96 -17.13 -4.44
CA PHE A 161 4.55 -15.99 -5.13
C PHE A 161 3.92 -15.76 -6.51
N THR A 162 4.06 -14.54 -7.02
CA THR A 162 3.67 -14.17 -8.38
C THR A 162 4.86 -13.56 -9.11
N MET A 163 5.00 -13.88 -10.40
CA MET A 163 5.94 -13.22 -11.30
C MET A 163 5.22 -12.10 -12.05
N ILE A 164 5.69 -10.86 -11.89
CA ILE A 164 5.19 -9.70 -12.64
C ILE A 164 6.38 -9.04 -13.31
N GLU A 165 6.38 -8.99 -14.64
CA GLU A 165 7.48 -8.39 -15.42
C GLU A 165 8.88 -8.95 -15.09
N GLY A 166 8.97 -10.23 -14.71
CA GLY A 166 10.22 -10.89 -14.33
C GLY A 166 10.63 -10.67 -12.86
N GLU A 167 9.84 -9.92 -12.09
CA GLU A 167 10.05 -9.73 -10.66
C GLU A 167 9.23 -10.74 -9.85
N LYS A 168 9.88 -11.36 -8.86
CA LYS A 168 9.24 -12.32 -7.96
C LYS A 168 8.72 -11.59 -6.72
N LEU A 169 7.39 -11.59 -6.55
CA LEU A 169 6.72 -11.09 -5.35
C LEU A 169 6.28 -12.28 -4.50
N ILE A 170 6.94 -12.51 -3.38
CA ILE A 170 6.58 -13.55 -2.41
C ILE A 170 5.37 -13.08 -1.61
N HIS A 171 4.34 -13.93 -1.50
CA HIS A 171 3.13 -13.60 -0.76
C HIS A 171 3.31 -13.85 0.73
N LEU A 172 2.87 -12.88 1.53
CA LEU A 172 2.95 -12.88 2.98
C LEU A 172 1.52 -12.84 3.54
N LYS A 173 0.92 -14.01 3.71
CA LYS A 173 -0.44 -14.11 4.26
C LYS A 173 -0.46 -13.64 5.71
N VAL A 174 -1.27 -12.63 6.02
CA VAL A 174 -1.41 -12.05 7.36
C VAL A 174 -2.89 -11.98 7.77
N ASN A 175 -3.14 -11.99 9.08
CA ASN A 175 -4.49 -11.84 9.59
C ASN A 175 -4.87 -10.35 9.57
N HIS A 176 -5.98 -10.02 8.94
CA HIS A 176 -6.58 -8.69 8.94
C HIS A 176 -7.95 -8.75 9.61
N GLY A 177 -7.94 -9.04 10.92
CA GLY A 177 -9.13 -9.33 11.70
C GLY A 177 -9.37 -10.82 11.93
N THR A 178 -10.51 -11.12 12.54
CA THR A 178 -10.93 -12.51 12.79
C THR A 178 -11.45 -13.12 11.50
N ASN A 179 -10.87 -14.25 11.09
CA ASN A 179 -11.26 -15.01 9.89
C ASN A 179 -11.20 -14.23 8.57
N TYR A 180 -10.35 -13.20 8.51
CA TYR A 180 -10.08 -12.47 7.28
C TYR A 180 -8.58 -12.29 7.12
N PHE A 181 -8.10 -12.45 5.89
CA PHE A 181 -6.68 -12.39 5.57
C PHE A 181 -6.42 -11.33 4.51
N ALA A 182 -5.26 -10.70 4.60
CA ALA A 182 -4.67 -9.91 3.54
C ALA A 182 -3.31 -10.51 3.16
N ASN A 183 -2.81 -10.16 1.98
CA ASN A 183 -1.44 -10.45 1.59
C ASN A 183 -0.59 -9.20 1.75
N GLY A 184 0.53 -9.34 2.46
CA GLY A 184 1.72 -8.55 2.21
C GLY A 184 2.55 -9.14 1.07
N TYR A 185 3.58 -8.42 0.66
CA TYR A 185 4.47 -8.82 -0.42
C TYR A 185 5.93 -8.59 -0.05
N ARG A 186 6.78 -9.58 -0.31
CA ARG A 186 8.24 -9.44 -0.26
C ARG A 186 8.83 -9.47 -1.66
N ILE A 187 9.68 -8.49 -1.95
CA ILE A 187 10.50 -8.42 -3.16
C ILE A 187 11.95 -8.18 -2.73
N ASP A 188 12.84 -9.08 -3.14
CA ASP A 188 14.24 -9.10 -2.69
C ASP A 188 14.36 -8.96 -1.16
N ASN A 189 14.94 -7.84 -0.71
CA ASN A 189 15.22 -7.51 0.68
C ASN A 189 14.18 -6.55 1.30
N LEU A 190 13.09 -6.24 0.58
CA LEU A 190 12.02 -5.37 1.05
C LEU A 190 10.75 -6.19 1.30
N THR A 191 10.18 -6.04 2.49
CA THR A 191 8.87 -6.58 2.87
C THR A 191 7.87 -5.43 3.02
N TYR A 192 6.66 -5.62 2.49
CA TYR A 192 5.54 -4.70 2.63
C TYR A 192 4.30 -5.41 3.18
N ILE A 193 3.80 -4.93 4.31
CA ILE A 193 2.57 -5.39 4.97
C ILE A 193 1.82 -4.15 5.44
N SER A 194 0.67 -3.81 4.80
CA SER A 194 -0.26 -2.82 5.32
C SER A 194 -1.21 -3.49 6.30
N ASP A 195 -2.47 -3.68 5.97
CA ASP A 195 -3.58 -4.20 6.77
C ASP A 195 -3.28 -5.51 7.54
N CYS A 196 -2.82 -5.40 8.78
CA CYS A 196 -2.37 -6.56 9.56
C CYS A 196 -2.63 -6.39 11.06
N SER A 197 -3.37 -7.35 11.64
CA SER A 197 -3.55 -7.53 13.09
C SER A 197 -2.65 -8.60 13.72
N PHE A 198 -2.12 -9.52 12.91
CA PHE A 198 -1.25 -10.59 13.37
C PHE A 198 -0.53 -11.23 12.18
N ILE A 199 0.78 -11.48 12.33
CA ILE A 199 1.60 -12.21 11.35
C ILE A 199 1.83 -13.64 11.87
N PRO A 200 1.31 -14.68 11.19
CA PRO A 200 1.60 -16.07 11.53
C PRO A 200 3.10 -16.39 11.48
N ASN A 201 3.56 -17.36 12.29
CA ASN A 201 4.99 -17.74 12.35
C ASN A 201 5.53 -18.16 10.98
N GLU A 202 4.76 -18.92 10.20
CA GLU A 202 5.14 -19.31 8.83
C GLU A 202 5.35 -18.11 7.89
N THR A 203 4.63 -17.01 8.13
CA THR A 203 4.81 -15.75 7.39
C THR A 203 6.00 -14.97 7.94
N MET A 204 6.22 -14.96 9.26
CA MET A 204 7.42 -14.39 9.89
C MET A 204 8.71 -15.02 9.32
N ASP A 205 8.72 -16.33 9.10
CA ASP A 205 9.84 -17.05 8.51
C ASP A 205 10.21 -16.53 7.12
N LYS A 206 9.20 -16.12 6.33
CA LYS A 206 9.40 -15.51 5.01
C LYS A 206 9.89 -14.05 5.08
N ILE A 207 9.75 -13.38 6.23
CA ILE A 207 10.15 -11.97 6.41
C ILE A 207 11.58 -11.85 6.95
N TYR A 208 12.04 -12.83 7.74
CA TYR A 208 13.41 -12.80 8.27
C TYR A 208 14.45 -12.60 7.15
N GLY A 209 15.45 -11.77 7.46
CA GLY A 209 16.49 -11.37 6.50
C GLY A 209 16.10 -10.21 5.58
N SER A 210 14.89 -9.65 5.65
CA SER A 210 14.59 -8.37 4.99
C SER A 210 15.45 -7.24 5.58
N GLU A 211 16.02 -6.41 4.71
CA GLU A 211 16.72 -5.19 5.14
C GLU A 211 15.74 -4.05 5.44
N ILE A 212 14.63 -4.00 4.70
CA ILE A 212 13.58 -2.99 4.85
C ILE A 212 12.26 -3.69 5.12
N VAL A 213 11.56 -3.28 6.18
CA VAL A 213 10.20 -3.74 6.49
C VAL A 213 9.26 -2.54 6.51
N ILE A 214 8.19 -2.62 5.75
CA ILE A 214 7.08 -1.66 5.77
C ILE A 214 5.91 -2.38 6.45
N LEU A 215 5.36 -1.80 7.53
CA LEU A 215 4.44 -2.49 8.43
C LEU A 215 3.25 -1.62 8.86
N ASP A 216 2.07 -2.24 8.99
CA ASP A 216 0.90 -1.68 9.67
C ASP A 216 1.24 -1.01 11.01
N ALA A 217 0.67 0.16 11.28
CA ALA A 217 0.66 0.75 12.61
C ALA A 217 -0.52 1.72 12.77
N LEU A 218 -1.74 1.23 12.66
CA LEU A 218 -2.95 2.05 12.54
C LEU A 218 -3.04 3.19 13.56
N ARG A 219 -2.85 2.89 14.85
CA ARG A 219 -3.02 3.85 15.96
C ARG A 219 -2.15 3.48 17.16
N SER A 220 -1.96 4.41 18.09
CA SER A 220 -1.29 4.12 19.37
C SER A 220 -2.30 3.72 20.45
N GLY A 221 -1.87 2.88 21.39
CA GLY A 221 -2.61 2.59 22.62
C GLY A 221 -3.64 1.47 22.47
N LYS A 222 -4.92 1.81 22.24
CA LYS A 222 -5.99 0.80 22.31
C LYS A 222 -5.88 -0.21 21.16
N LYS A 223 -5.75 -1.50 21.49
CA LYS A 223 -5.73 -2.59 20.51
C LYS A 223 -6.87 -2.48 19.49
N HIS A 224 -6.55 -2.69 18.21
CA HIS A 224 -7.53 -2.74 17.14
C HIS A 224 -7.80 -4.19 16.73
N ARG A 225 -9.01 -4.47 16.21
CA ARG A 225 -9.40 -5.84 15.86
C ARG A 225 -8.69 -6.37 14.61
N SER A 226 -8.39 -5.49 13.66
CA SER A 226 -7.91 -5.85 12.32
C SER A 226 -6.57 -5.22 11.95
N HIS A 227 -5.98 -4.44 12.84
CA HIS A 227 -4.73 -3.72 12.60
C HIS A 227 -3.84 -3.77 13.84
N TYR A 228 -2.55 -3.59 13.65
CA TYR A 228 -1.61 -3.40 14.72
C TYR A 228 -1.76 -2.01 15.31
N THR A 229 -1.52 -1.93 16.61
CA THR A 229 -1.12 -0.68 17.23
C THR A 229 0.32 -0.33 16.86
N LEU A 230 0.71 0.94 16.99
CA LEU A 230 2.10 1.36 16.81
C LEU A 230 3.04 0.57 17.74
N GLU A 231 2.61 0.29 18.96
CA GLU A 231 3.36 -0.50 19.93
C GLU A 231 3.56 -1.96 19.47
N GLU A 232 2.49 -2.63 19.04
CA GLU A 232 2.57 -4.00 18.47
C GLU A 232 3.44 -4.06 17.21
N ALA A 233 3.39 -3.02 16.37
CA ALA A 233 4.21 -2.89 15.18
C ALA A 233 5.69 -2.70 15.51
N ILE A 234 6.02 -1.87 16.51
CA ILE A 234 7.39 -1.66 17.00
C ILE A 234 7.94 -2.96 17.59
N GLU A 235 7.17 -3.67 18.42
CA GLU A 235 7.58 -4.95 18.99
C GLU A 235 7.84 -6.00 17.90
N THR A 236 6.97 -6.05 16.88
CA THR A 236 7.13 -6.94 15.73
C THR A 236 8.38 -6.59 14.93
N ALA A 237 8.62 -5.30 14.68
CA ALA A 237 9.83 -4.81 14.02
C ALA A 237 11.11 -5.17 14.79
N ILE A 238 11.12 -5.06 16.12
CA ILE A 238 12.26 -5.45 16.96
C ILE A 238 12.54 -6.95 16.82
N LYS A 239 11.50 -7.79 16.81
CA LYS A 239 11.65 -9.25 16.61
C LYS A 239 12.24 -9.58 15.24
N LEU A 240 11.79 -8.90 14.18
CA LEU A 240 12.29 -9.10 12.81
C LEU A 240 13.70 -8.56 12.60
N ASN A 241 14.11 -7.56 13.38
CA ASN A 241 15.43 -6.91 13.36
C ASN A 241 15.93 -6.47 11.97
N PRO A 242 15.13 -5.76 11.14
CA PRO A 242 15.59 -5.22 9.86
C PRO A 242 16.48 -3.98 10.07
N LYS A 243 17.15 -3.50 9.01
CA LYS A 243 17.93 -2.24 9.08
C LYS A 243 17.02 -1.01 9.12
N TYR A 244 15.92 -1.05 8.38
CA TYR A 244 14.97 0.06 8.24
C TYR A 244 13.53 -0.41 8.39
N VAL A 245 12.72 0.39 9.08
CA VAL A 245 11.28 0.17 9.25
C VAL A 245 10.51 1.43 8.89
N TYR A 246 9.47 1.26 8.08
CA TYR A 246 8.54 2.32 7.73
C TYR A 246 7.13 1.90 8.12
N PHE A 247 6.51 2.66 9.01
CA PHE A 247 5.15 2.37 9.44
C PHE A 247 4.13 3.03 8.51
N THR A 248 3.11 2.27 8.09
CA THR A 248 2.04 2.70 7.18
C THR A 248 0.66 2.42 7.77
N ASP A 249 -0.39 2.74 7.02
CA ASP A 249 -1.80 2.63 7.42
C ASP A 249 -2.21 3.51 8.61
N ILE A 250 -1.55 4.66 8.74
CA ILE A 250 -1.57 5.45 9.96
C ILE A 250 -2.82 6.35 10.01
N CYS A 251 -3.63 6.24 11.05
CA CYS A 251 -4.80 7.08 11.26
C CYS A 251 -4.45 8.46 11.87
N HIS A 252 -5.47 9.29 12.11
CA HIS A 252 -5.29 10.65 12.63
C HIS A 252 -4.92 10.73 14.14
N ASP A 253 -4.79 9.58 14.82
CA ASP A 253 -4.35 9.52 16.23
C ASP A 253 -2.82 9.68 16.35
N ILE A 254 -2.09 9.49 15.25
CA ILE A 254 -0.62 9.53 15.20
C ILE A 254 -0.16 10.73 14.38
N ASP A 255 0.41 11.72 15.04
CA ASP A 255 1.11 12.84 14.40
C ASP A 255 2.46 12.37 13.83
N HIS A 256 2.71 12.67 12.55
CA HIS A 256 3.93 12.26 11.84
C HIS A 256 5.20 12.81 12.49
N TYR A 257 5.21 14.07 12.91
CA TYR A 257 6.43 14.75 13.36
C TYR A 257 6.78 14.37 14.81
N GLU A 258 5.78 14.34 15.69
CA GLU A 258 5.98 13.98 17.09
C GLU A 258 6.32 12.50 17.24
N THR A 259 5.65 11.64 16.48
CA THR A 259 5.90 10.20 16.52
C THR A 259 7.27 9.86 15.94
N ASN A 260 7.73 10.53 14.88
CA ASN A 260 9.08 10.30 14.36
C ASN A 260 10.18 10.67 15.37
N LYS A 261 10.02 11.76 16.14
CA LYS A 261 10.94 12.08 17.24
C LYS A 261 10.96 11.02 18.33
N PHE A 262 9.82 10.36 18.58
CA PHE A 262 9.75 9.24 19.50
C PHE A 262 10.45 7.99 18.93
N LEU A 263 10.22 7.67 17.66
CA LEU A 263 10.85 6.54 16.97
C LEU A 263 12.38 6.70 16.88
N GLU A 264 12.90 7.91 16.67
CA GLU A 264 14.35 8.19 16.70
C GLU A 264 15.00 7.74 18.02
N LYS A 265 14.31 7.94 19.15
CA LYS A 265 14.80 7.51 20.48
C LYS A 265 14.81 5.99 20.62
N ILE A 266 13.87 5.30 19.98
CA ILE A 266 13.84 3.82 19.94
C ILE A 266 14.96 3.32 19.04
N SER A 267 15.11 3.92 17.85
CA SER A 267 16.17 3.58 16.90
C SER A 267 17.57 3.66 17.49
N ALA A 268 17.82 4.67 18.34
CA ALA A 268 19.09 4.80 19.06
C ALA A 268 19.39 3.62 20.00
N LYS A 269 18.37 2.86 20.43
CA LYS A 269 18.51 1.72 21.35
C LYS A 269 18.51 0.36 20.64
N THR A 270 17.91 0.26 19.45
CA THR A 270 17.68 -1.02 18.77
C THR A 270 18.56 -1.21 17.53
N ASN A 271 19.31 -0.19 17.08
CA ASN A 271 20.03 -0.17 15.80
C ASN A 271 19.13 -0.38 14.56
N ILE A 272 17.81 -0.26 14.73
CA ILE A 272 16.81 -0.32 13.67
C ILE A 272 16.36 1.11 13.39
N LYS A 273 16.49 1.61 12.16
CA LYS A 273 16.00 2.95 11.81
C LYS A 273 14.49 2.90 11.52
N MET A 274 13.69 3.46 12.42
CA MET A 274 12.23 3.42 12.36
C MET A 274 11.68 4.80 12.02
N GLN A 275 10.66 4.87 11.16
CA GLN A 275 9.92 6.10 10.92
C GLN A 275 8.48 5.83 10.49
N ILE A 276 7.60 6.80 10.72
CA ILE A 276 6.30 6.89 10.06
C ILE A 276 6.50 7.27 8.60
N ALA A 277 5.93 6.49 7.68
CA ALA A 277 5.96 6.79 6.26
C ALA A 277 5.13 8.06 5.93
N PHE A 278 5.34 8.62 4.73
CA PHE A 278 4.51 9.70 4.22
C PHE A 278 4.31 9.59 2.71
N ASP A 279 3.19 10.12 2.22
CA ASP A 279 2.84 10.08 0.80
C ASP A 279 3.93 10.75 -0.06
N GLY A 280 4.34 10.07 -1.12
CA GLY A 280 5.42 10.48 -2.02
C GLY A 280 6.83 10.21 -1.48
N GLN A 281 6.98 9.53 -0.33
CA GLN A 281 8.26 9.03 0.12
C GLN A 281 8.78 7.97 -0.84
N LYS A 282 10.10 7.98 -1.10
CA LYS A 282 10.78 7.04 -1.98
C LYS A 282 11.93 6.35 -1.25
N ILE A 283 12.01 5.03 -1.38
CA ILE A 283 13.08 4.21 -0.83
C ILE A 283 13.78 3.48 -1.98
N LYS A 284 15.11 3.36 -1.91
CA LYS A 284 15.88 2.47 -2.79
C LYS A 284 16.20 1.20 -2.04
N PHE A 285 16.09 0.06 -2.70
CA PHE A 285 16.36 -1.25 -2.12
C PHE A 285 17.05 -2.17 -3.14
#